data_AF-A0A2V7W6P3-F1
#
_entry.id   AF-A0A2V7W6P3-F1
#
_cell.length_a   1.000
_cell.length_b   1.000
_cell.length_c   1.000
_cell.angle_alpha   90.00
_cell.angle_beta   90.00
_cell.angle_gamma   90.00
#
_symmetry.space_group_name_H-M   'P 1'
#
loop_
_entity.id
_entity.type
_entity.pdbx_description
1 polymer ?
#
loop_
_entity_poly.entity_id
_entity_poly.type
_entity_poly.pdbx_seq_one_letter_code
_entity_poly.pdbx_strand_id
1 'polypeptide(L)'
;MLTNPLPFAILAAFAAPQLLLGVLIVRYLQFIALNRSTLAHLTWKQLAAVPLLDLIMLYTWFVPFFSNEITWRGYRARIGRDTEMIQIAA
;
A
#
# COMPACT_ATOMS: atom_id res chain seq x y z
N MET A 1 -3.94 6.72 2.66
CA MET A 1 -3.89 5.35 2.10
C MET A 1 -5.02 5.06 1.11
N LEU A 2 -6.24 5.57 1.32
CA LEU A 2 -7.36 5.51 0.35
C LEU A 2 -7.13 6.27 -0.97
N THR A 3 -6.14 7.16 -1.01
CA THR A 3 -5.71 7.89 -2.22
C THR A 3 -4.65 7.16 -3.04
N ASN A 4 -4.20 5.97 -2.63
CA ASN A 4 -3.33 5.18 -3.48
C ASN A 4 -4.19 4.61 -4.62
N PRO A 5 -4.06 5.08 -5.88
CA PRO A 5 -4.90 4.62 -6.99
C PRO A 5 -4.62 3.16 -7.37
N LEU A 6 -3.63 2.52 -6.73
CA LEU A 6 -3.12 1.23 -7.10
C LEU A 6 -4.02 0.03 -6.87
N PRO A 7 -4.70 -0.15 -5.73
CA PRO A 7 -5.58 -1.30 -5.56
C PRO A 7 -6.65 -1.27 -6.65
N PHE A 8 -7.14 -0.09 -7.00
CA PHE A 8 -8.03 0.13 -8.14
C PHE A 8 -7.35 -0.16 -9.48
N ALA A 9 -6.08 0.21 -9.67
CA ALA A 9 -5.37 -0.06 -10.91
C ALA A 9 -5.06 -1.56 -11.13
N ILE A 10 -4.76 -2.31 -10.07
CA ILE A 10 -4.61 -3.77 -10.10
C ILE A 10 -5.96 -4.43 -10.39
N LEU A 11 -7.02 -4.03 -9.69
CA LEU A 11 -8.38 -4.53 -9.95
C LEU A 11 -8.85 -4.20 -11.38
N ALA A 12 -8.55 -3.00 -11.88
CA ALA A 12 -8.86 -2.59 -13.24
C ALA A 12 -8.05 -3.37 -14.28
N ALA A 13 -6.81 -3.74 -13.98
CA ALA A 13 -5.99 -4.58 -14.86
C ALA A 13 -6.53 -6.02 -14.95
N PHE A 14 -7.16 -6.56 -13.90
CA PHE A 14 -7.90 -7.83 -13.98
C PHE A 14 -9.14 -7.72 -14.88
N ALA A 15 -9.85 -6.59 -14.84
CA ALA A 15 -11.03 -6.35 -15.66
C ALA A 15 -10.69 -6.00 -17.12
N ALA A 16 -9.53 -5.40 -17.36
CA ALA A 16 -9.07 -4.91 -18.65
C ALA A 16 -7.55 -5.15 -18.80
N PRO A 17 -7.12 -6.38 -19.14
CA PRO A 17 -5.71 -6.75 -19.21
C PRO A 17 -4.92 -5.91 -20.23
N GLN A 18 -5.58 -5.35 -21.25
CA GLN A 18 -4.98 -4.43 -22.21
C GLN A 18 -4.43 -3.15 -21.57
N LEU A 19 -4.90 -2.77 -20.38
CA LEU A 19 -4.45 -1.57 -19.67
C LEU A 19 -3.29 -1.84 -18.69
N LEU A 20 -2.96 -3.11 -18.44
CA LEU A 20 -1.94 -3.50 -17.44
C LEU A 20 -0.59 -2.84 -17.72
N LEU A 21 -0.15 -2.82 -18.99
CA LEU A 21 1.11 -2.18 -19.38
C LEU A 21 1.10 -0.68 -19.09
N GLY A 22 -0.01 0.01 -19.39
CA GLY A 22 -0.17 1.44 -19.11
C GLY A 22 -0.11 1.73 -17.62
N VAL A 23 -0.78 0.91 -16.80
CA VAL A 23 -0.74 1.02 -15.33
C VAL A 23 0.68 0.85 -14.80
N LEU A 24 1.42 -0.17 -15.27
CA LEU A 24 2.80 -0.39 -14.86
C LEU A 24 3.69 0.80 -15.23
N ILE A 25 3.59 1.30 -16.46
CA ILE A 25 4.38 2.46 -16.92
C ILE A 25 4.12 3.67 -16.03
N VAL A 26 2.86 4.03 -15.80
CA VAL A 26 2.48 5.17 -14.95
C VAL A 26 2.99 4.96 -13.52
N ARG A 27 2.92 3.75 -12.99
CA ARG A 27 3.39 3.42 -11.64
C ARG A 27 4.90 3.58 -11.49
N TYR A 28 5.68 3.09 -12.45
CA TYR A 28 7.13 3.29 -12.45
C TYR A 28 7.50 4.77 -12.59
N LEU A 29 6.82 5.52 -13.45
CA LEU A 29 7.04 6.97 -13.57
C LEU A 29 6.75 7.71 -12.26
N GLN A 30 5.68 7.33 -11.55
CA GLN A 30 5.36 7.88 -10.23
C GLN A 30 6.47 7.62 -9.21
N PHE A 31 7.00 6.39 -9.14
CA PHE A 31 8.10 6.06 -8.24
C PHE A 31 9.41 6.75 -8.59
N ILE A 32 9.71 6.93 -9.88
CA ILE A 32 10.88 7.70 -10.33
C ILE A 32 10.73 9.17 -9.93
N ALA A 33 9.56 9.77 -10.13
CA ALA A 33 9.28 11.14 -9.71
C ALA A 33 9.40 11.30 -8.19
N LEU A 34 8.86 10.34 -7.44
CA LEU A 34 8.95 10.33 -5.98
C LEU A 34 10.40 10.22 -5.50
N ASN A 35 11.17 9.28 -6.05
CA ASN A 35 12.59 9.11 -5.75
C ASN A 35 13.40 10.39 -5.97
N ARG A 36 13.12 11.12 -7.06
CA ARG A 36 13.75 12.42 -7.35
C ARG A 36 13.32 13.49 -6.36
N SER A 37 12.04 13.57 -6.03
CA SER A 37 11.50 14.60 -5.14
C SER A 37 11.92 14.44 -3.67
N THR A 38 12.06 13.19 -3.19
CA THR A 38 12.40 12.90 -1.80
C THR A 38 13.89 12.62 -1.60
N LEU A 39 14.70 12.69 -2.66
CA LEU A 39 16.12 12.32 -2.65
C LEU A 39 16.35 10.95 -1.99
N ALA A 40 15.45 9.99 -2.25
CA ALA A 40 15.50 8.69 -1.58
C ALA A 40 16.65 7.79 -2.08
N HIS A 41 17.35 8.20 -3.14
CA HIS A 41 18.48 7.48 -3.74
C HIS A 41 18.17 6.00 -4.04
N LEU A 42 16.94 5.70 -4.45
CA LEU A 42 16.53 4.34 -4.78
C LEU A 42 17.31 3.80 -5.99
N THR A 43 17.88 2.63 -5.80
CA THR A 43 18.59 1.87 -6.84
C THR A 43 17.59 1.22 -7.80
N TRP A 44 18.06 0.86 -9.00
CA TRP A 44 17.20 0.18 -10.00
C TRP A 44 16.59 -1.13 -9.46
N LYS A 45 17.32 -1.86 -8.61
CA LYS A 45 16.84 -3.09 -7.96
C LYS A 45 15.67 -2.82 -7.02
N GLN A 46 15.74 -1.71 -6.28
CA GLN A 46 14.64 -1.28 -5.40
C GLN A 46 13.43 -0.80 -6.21
N LEU A 47 13.65 -0.13 -7.35
CA LEU A 47 12.57 0.19 -8.28
C LEU A 47 11.93 -1.07 -8.86
N ALA A 48 12.71 -2.11 -9.19
CA ALA A 48 12.16 -3.39 -9.65
C ALA A 48 11.31 -4.12 -8.59
N ALA A 49 11.48 -3.80 -7.30
CA ALA A 49 10.66 -4.32 -6.21
C ALA A 49 9.32 -3.57 -6.03
N VAL A 50 9.04 -2.53 -6.82
CA VAL A 50 7.79 -1.77 -6.77
C VAL A 50 6.55 -2.65 -6.90
N PRO A 51 6.44 -3.59 -7.87
CA PRO A 51 5.28 -4.46 -7.96
C PRO A 51 5.08 -5.34 -6.72
N LEU A 52 6.17 -5.80 -6.10
CA LEU A 52 6.10 -6.58 -4.86
C LEU A 52 5.59 -5.72 -3.69
N LEU A 53 6.08 -4.49 -3.57
CA LEU A 53 5.58 -3.53 -2.58
C LEU A 53 4.09 -3.26 -2.79
N ASP A 54 3.66 -3.16 -4.04
CA ASP A 54 2.26 -2.93 -4.39
C ASP A 54 1.37 -4.12 -3.98
N LEU A 55 1.83 -5.36 -4.13
CA LEU A 55 1.14 -6.55 -3.62
C LEU A 55 1.05 -6.57 -2.09
N ILE A 56 2.12 -6.17 -1.39
CA ILE A 56 2.11 -6.05 0.07
C ILE A 56 1.09 -4.98 0.50
N MET A 57 1.03 -3.85 -0.19
CA MET A 57 0.02 -2.82 0.09
C MET A 57 -1.40 -3.29 -0.18
N LEU A 58 -1.61 -4.10 -1.21
CA LEU A 58 -2.91 -4.73 -1.45
C LEU A 58 -3.27 -5.68 -0.31
N TYR A 59 -2.32 -6.49 0.16
CA TYR A 59 -2.53 -7.38 1.30
C TYR A 59 -2.88 -6.62 2.58
N THR A 60 -2.23 -5.49 2.87
CA THR A 60 -2.51 -4.72 4.09
C THR A 60 -3.91 -4.11 4.13
N TRP A 61 -4.56 -3.91 2.97
CA TRP A 61 -5.99 -3.53 2.93
C TRP A 61 -6.91 -4.62 3.49
N PHE A 62 -6.48 -5.88 3.42
CA PHE A 62 -7.27 -7.00 3.94
C PHE A 62 -6.99 -7.32 5.41
N VAL A 63 -5.87 -6.87 5.97
CA VAL A 63 -5.48 -7.12 7.37
C VAL A 63 -6.60 -6.77 8.38
N PRO A 64 -7.32 -5.63 8.27
CA PRO A 64 -8.40 -5.29 9.18
C PRO A 64 -9.56 -6.32 9.22
N PHE A 65 -9.75 -7.12 8.17
CA PHE A 65 -10.79 -8.16 8.17
C PHE A 65 -10.41 -9.39 9.01
N PHE A 66 -9.12 -9.58 9.30
CA PHE A 66 -8.62 -10.72 10.06
C PHE A 66 -8.16 -10.35 11.47
N SER A 67 -7.73 -9.11 11.69
CA SER A 67 -7.31 -8.62 13.00
C SER A 67 -7.75 -7.16 13.17
N ASN A 68 -8.39 -6.89 14.31
CA ASN A 68 -8.66 -5.53 14.76
C ASN A 68 -7.59 -5.03 15.75
N GLU A 69 -6.54 -5.81 16.00
CA GLU A 69 -5.45 -5.43 16.90
C GLU A 69 -4.32 -4.75 16.14
N ILE A 70 -3.86 -3.61 16.65
CA ILE A 70 -2.74 -2.85 16.13
C ILE A 70 -1.78 -2.52 17.27
N THR A 71 -0.49 -2.43 16.95
CA THR A 71 0.48 -1.80 17.87
C THR A 71 0.58 -0.33 17.50
N TRP A 72 0.19 0.54 18.42
CA TRP A 72 0.21 1.98 18.22
C TRP A 72 1.08 2.63 19.28
N ARG A 73 2.11 3.39 18.86
CA ARG A 73 3.02 4.13 19.77
C ARG A 73 3.54 3.33 20.98
N GLY A 74 3.80 2.03 20.79
CA GLY A 74 4.35 1.15 21.83
C GLY A 74 3.32 0.42 22.72
N TYR A 75 2.01 0.60 22.50
CA TYR A 75 0.96 -0.17 23.18
C TYR A 75 0.09 -0.95 22.18
N ARG A 76 -0.50 -2.05 22.62
CA ARG A 76 -1.51 -2.79 21.84
C ARG A 76 -2.87 -2.12 21.99
N ALA A 77 -3.50 -1.85 20.87
CA ALA A 77 -4.83 -1.27 20.80
C ALA A 77 -5.70 -2.09 19.86
N ARG A 78 -6.99 -2.18 20.16
CA ARG A 78 -8.02 -2.73 19.29
C ARG A 78 -8.75 -1.59 18.62
N ILE A 79 -8.97 -1.68 17.31
CA ILE A 79 -9.86 -0.80 16.57
C ILE A 79 -11.31 -1.21 16.86
N GLY A 80 -12.05 -0.33 17.53
CA GLY A 80 -13.45 -0.45 17.86
C GLY A 80 -14.37 0.11 16.76
N ARG A 81 -15.65 0.30 17.09
CA ARG A 81 -16.59 1.01 16.19
C ARG A 81 -16.15 2.47 16.04
N ASP A 82 -16.53 3.07 14.91
CA ASP A 82 -16.20 4.47 14.61
C ASP A 82 -14.70 4.81 14.69
N THR A 83 -13.85 3.82 14.40
CA THR A 83 -12.38 3.92 14.44
C THR A 83 -11.78 4.27 15.80
N GLU A 84 -12.53 4.04 16.89
CA GLU A 84 -12.04 4.24 18.25
C GLU A 84 -10.88 3.28 18.57
N MET A 85 -9.85 3.77 19.24
CA MET A 85 -8.73 2.93 19.70
C MET A 85 -8.97 2.52 21.15
N ILE A 86 -9.32 1.25 21.35
CA ILE A 86 -9.52 0.66 22.68
C ILE A 86 -8.19 0.03 23.09
N GLN A 87 -7.55 0.58 24.12
CA GLN A 87 -6.31 -0.01 24.63
C GLN A 87 -6.58 -1.42 25.18
N ILE A 88 -5.79 -2.39 24.73
CA ILE A 88 -5.78 -3.73 25.31
C ILE A 88 -4.71 -3.67 26.38
N ALA A 89 -5.08 -3.79 27.65
CA ALA A 89 -4.11 -3.78 28.75
C ALA A 89 -3.00 -4.82 28.50
N ALA A 90 -1.75 -4.44 28.80
CA ALA A 90 -0.58 -5.29 28.62
C ALA A 90 -0.54 -6.43 29.63
#